data_AF-A0A962V0Z5-F1
#
_entry.id   AF-A0A962V0Z5-F1
#
_cell.length_a   1.000
_cell.length_b   1.000
_cell.length_c   1.000
_cell.angle_alpha   90.00
_cell.angle_beta   90.00
_cell.angle_gamma   90.00
#
_symmetry.space_group_name_H-M   'P 1'
#
loop_
_entity.id
_entity.type
_entity.pdbx_description
1 polymer ?
#
loop_
_entity_poly.entity_id
_entity_poly.type
_entity_poly.pdbx_seq_one_letter_code
_entity_poly.pdbx_strand_id
1 'polypeptide(L)'
;MNTITFCRMWAQHNRWIWAGLGVVILWFILSVVTNRFSLSSMSGIVLSASFLTLVALGQMFVVATGRGNIDLSISSAITLNAYMGLITIRGDDSNLVFGLAIALLIGIGVGVVNAVLVVLLRIPAIIATLATGYILATATLLANRAIPGFAVSPT
;
A
#
# COMPACT_ATOMS: atom_id res chain seq x y z
N MET A 1 19.36 -38.35 4.09
CA MET A 1 18.27 -37.38 3.83
C MET A 1 18.40 -36.95 2.38
N ASN A 2 17.40 -37.22 1.52
CA ASN A 2 17.52 -36.92 0.08
C ASN A 2 17.54 -35.41 -0.16
N THR A 3 18.31 -34.96 -1.15
CA THR A 3 18.45 -33.54 -1.53
C THR A 3 17.09 -32.92 -1.85
N ILE A 4 16.18 -33.68 -2.45
CA ILE A 4 14.81 -33.24 -2.79
C ILE A 4 13.95 -33.02 -1.54
N THR A 5 14.03 -33.90 -0.54
CA THR A 5 13.28 -33.73 0.71
C THR A 5 13.83 -32.58 1.55
N PHE A 6 15.15 -32.39 1.55
CA PHE A 6 15.79 -31.22 2.16
C PHE A 6 15.32 -29.90 1.51
N CYS A 7 15.38 -29.78 0.18
CA CYS A 7 14.90 -28.58 -0.52
C CYS A 7 13.43 -28.31 -0.27
N ARG A 8 12.58 -29.35 -0.24
CA ARG A 8 11.15 -29.21 0.04
C ARG A 8 10.89 -28.73 1.46
N MET A 9 11.58 -29.30 2.46
CA MET A 9 11.47 -28.87 3.86
C MET A 9 11.94 -27.42 4.04
N TRP A 10 13.07 -27.07 3.41
CA TRP A 10 13.59 -25.71 3.47
C TRP A 10 12.66 -24.68 2.79
N ALA A 11 12.07 -25.02 1.64
CA ALA A 11 11.11 -24.17 0.94
C ALA A 11 9.75 -24.04 1.67
N GLN A 12 9.33 -25.09 2.40
CA GLN A 12 8.12 -25.03 3.24
C GLN A 12 8.32 -24.17 4.48
N HIS A 13 9.52 -24.19 5.07
CA HIS A 13 9.88 -23.32 6.18
C HIS A 13 9.99 -21.85 5.74
N ASN A 14 10.64 -21.61 4.59
CA ASN A 14 10.88 -20.30 4.02
C ASN A 14 9.84 -19.91 2.97
N ARG A 15 8.58 -19.74 3.39
CA ARG A 15 7.45 -19.45 2.47
C ARG A 15 7.65 -18.22 1.58
N TRP A 16 8.51 -17.27 1.99
CA TRP A 16 8.87 -16.07 1.23
C TRP A 16 9.52 -16.37 -0.12
N ILE A 17 10.13 -17.55 -0.29
CA ILE A 17 10.76 -17.99 -1.55
C ILE A 17 9.76 -17.99 -2.71
N TRP A 18 8.52 -18.38 -2.47
CA TRP A 18 7.50 -18.42 -3.51
C TRP A 18 7.16 -17.03 -4.04
N ALA A 19 7.12 -16.03 -3.16
CA ALA A 19 6.94 -14.64 -3.55
C ALA A 19 8.17 -14.12 -4.33
N GLY A 20 9.39 -14.43 -3.85
CA GLY A 20 10.62 -14.05 -4.54
C GLY A 20 10.73 -14.65 -5.95
N LEU A 21 10.42 -15.94 -6.09
CA LEU A 21 10.36 -16.62 -7.39
C LEU A 21 9.30 -16.01 -8.29
N GLY A 22 8.11 -15.71 -7.77
CA GLY A 22 7.04 -15.05 -8.51
C GLY A 22 7.47 -13.71 -9.09
N VAL A 23 8.18 -12.89 -8.30
CA VAL A 23 8.72 -11.60 -8.76
C VAL A 23 9.76 -11.78 -9.87
N VAL A 24 10.70 -12.71 -9.72
CA VAL A 24 11.75 -12.97 -10.74
C VAL A 24 11.14 -13.49 -12.05
N ILE A 25 10.20 -14.43 -11.96
CA ILE A 25 9.51 -14.99 -13.13
C ILE A 25 8.71 -13.90 -13.84
N LEU A 26 7.92 -13.10 -13.11
CA LEU A 26 7.13 -12.04 -13.68
C LEU A 26 8.01 -10.96 -14.33
N TRP A 27 9.11 -10.58 -13.67
CA TRP A 27 10.09 -9.64 -14.23
C TRP A 27 10.70 -10.17 -15.53
N PHE A 28 11.05 -11.46 -15.59
CA PHE A 28 11.59 -12.07 -16.80
C PHE A 28 10.57 -12.09 -17.94
N ILE A 29 9.33 -12.52 -17.67
CA ILE A 29 8.24 -12.53 -18.67
C ILE A 29 8.01 -11.12 -19.22
N LEU A 30 7.87 -10.13 -18.34
CA LEU A 30 7.65 -8.74 -18.76
C LEU A 30 8.84 -8.18 -19.54
N SER A 31 10.07 -8.52 -19.17
CA SER A 31 11.28 -8.11 -19.90
C SER A 31 11.31 -8.67 -21.31
N VAL A 32 10.91 -9.93 -21.50
CA VAL A 32 10.81 -10.57 -22.83
C VAL A 32 9.68 -9.95 -23.65
N VAL A 33 8.48 -9.83 -23.09
CA VAL A 33 7.30 -9.30 -23.81
C VAL A 33 7.51 -7.85 -24.25
N THR A 34 8.14 -7.02 -23.41
CA THR A 34 8.40 -5.61 -23.73
C THR A 34 9.71 -5.40 -24.48
N ASN A 35 10.52 -6.45 -24.66
CA ASN A 35 11.88 -6.42 -25.18
C ASN A 35 12.78 -5.38 -24.46
N ARG A 36 12.56 -5.18 -23.16
CA ARG A 36 13.27 -4.22 -22.32
C ARG A 36 13.83 -4.91 -21.09
N PHE A 37 15.03 -5.47 -21.24
CA PHE A 37 15.80 -5.95 -20.10
C PHE A 37 16.43 -4.77 -19.37
N SER A 38 15.89 -4.46 -18.19
CA SER A 38 16.41 -3.37 -17.37
C SER A 38 16.55 -3.78 -15.91
N LEU A 39 17.78 -3.65 -15.40
CA LEU A 39 18.08 -3.77 -13.98
C LEU A 39 17.54 -2.56 -13.19
N SER A 40 17.35 -1.40 -13.83
CA SER A 40 16.75 -0.24 -13.15
C SER A 40 15.27 -0.48 -12.81
N SER A 41 14.57 -1.32 -13.60
CA SER A 41 13.21 -1.76 -13.24
C SER A 41 13.19 -2.53 -11.92
N MET A 42 14.23 -3.33 -11.63
CA MET A 42 14.35 -4.02 -10.34
C MET A 42 14.52 -3.05 -9.18
N SER A 43 15.31 -1.97 -9.34
CA SER A 43 15.40 -0.94 -8.28
C SER A 43 14.06 -0.27 -7.98
N GLY A 44 13.24 -0.01 -9.01
CA GLY A 44 11.87 0.53 -8.80
C GLY A 44 10.95 -0.45 -8.07
N ILE A 45 11.07 -1.75 -8.37
CA ILE A 45 10.33 -2.82 -7.67
C ILE A 45 10.74 -2.88 -6.20
N VAL A 46 12.04 -2.86 -5.91
CA VAL A 46 12.57 -2.90 -4.53
C VAL A 46 12.13 -1.67 -3.73
N LEU A 47 12.16 -0.49 -4.35
CA LEU A 47 11.69 0.74 -3.72
C LEU A 47 10.19 0.67 -3.37
N SER A 48 9.36 0.23 -4.32
CA SER A 48 7.92 0.04 -4.08
C SER A 48 7.64 -1.03 -3.01
N ALA A 49 8.39 -2.14 -3.03
CA ALA A 49 8.29 -3.21 -2.06
C ALA A 49 8.67 -2.76 -0.65
N SER A 50 9.65 -1.87 -0.52
CA SER A 50 10.06 -1.30 0.76
C SER A 50 8.93 -0.51 1.41
N PHE A 51 8.24 0.35 0.64
CA PHE A 51 7.04 1.06 1.11
C PHE A 51 5.92 0.09 1.50
N LEU A 52 5.61 -0.89 0.66
CA LEU A 52 4.58 -1.89 0.95
C LEU A 52 4.90 -2.77 2.16
N THR A 53 6.19 -3.00 2.45
CA THR A 53 6.62 -3.76 3.61
C THR A 53 6.33 -2.98 4.89
N LEU A 54 6.58 -1.67 4.94
CA LEU A 54 6.20 -0.83 6.08
C LEU A 54 4.68 -0.84 6.32
N VAL A 55 3.91 -0.73 5.24
CA VAL A 55 2.44 -0.83 5.30
C VAL A 55 1.99 -2.21 5.79
N ALA A 56 2.61 -3.28 5.30
CA ALA A 56 2.31 -4.65 5.70
C ALA A 56 2.65 -4.93 7.17
N LEU A 57 3.71 -4.32 7.71
CA LEU A 57 4.01 -4.35 9.14
C LEU A 57 2.91 -3.68 9.96
N GLY A 58 2.38 -2.55 9.49
CA GLY A 58 1.19 -1.92 10.10
C GLY A 58 -0.04 -2.83 10.09
N GLN A 59 -0.34 -3.42 8.93
CA GLN A 59 -1.44 -4.38 8.78
C GLN A 59 -1.24 -5.63 9.65
N MET A 60 0.00 -6.08 9.86
CA MET A 60 0.30 -7.21 10.73
C MET A 60 -0.20 -6.95 12.16
N PHE A 61 -0.07 -5.73 12.69
CA PHE A 61 -0.63 -5.40 14.00
C PHE A 61 -2.16 -5.54 14.00
N VAL A 62 -2.85 -5.00 12.99
CA VAL A 62 -4.31 -5.10 12.88
C VAL A 62 -4.78 -6.57 12.87
N VAL A 63 -4.10 -7.42 12.09
CA VAL A 63 -4.42 -8.85 11.98
C VAL A 63 -4.12 -9.58 13.29
N ALA A 64 -2.95 -9.33 13.88
CA ALA A 64 -2.51 -10.02 15.08
C ALA A 64 -3.34 -9.64 16.32
N THR A 65 -3.65 -8.36 16.51
CA THR A 65 -4.43 -7.88 17.66
C THR A 65 -5.93 -7.94 17.42
N GLY A 66 -6.38 -7.80 16.18
CA GLY A 66 -7.79 -7.76 15.78
C GLY A 66 -8.44 -9.13 15.56
N ARG A 67 -7.91 -10.20 16.16
CA ARG A 67 -8.43 -11.58 16.05
C ARG A 67 -8.54 -12.09 14.60
N GLY A 68 -7.59 -11.71 13.74
CA GLY A 68 -7.57 -12.11 12.33
C GLY A 68 -8.34 -11.17 11.38
N ASN A 69 -8.84 -10.03 11.86
CA ASN A 69 -9.46 -9.02 11.00
C ASN A 69 -8.42 -8.35 10.09
N ILE A 70 -8.81 -8.02 8.86
CA ILE A 70 -7.96 -7.37 7.85
C ILE A 70 -8.57 -6.00 7.52
N ASP A 71 -7.74 -4.96 7.46
CA ASP A 71 -8.16 -3.63 6.98
C ASP A 71 -8.02 -3.53 5.46
N LEU A 72 -9.15 -3.51 4.75
CA LEU A 72 -9.19 -3.36 3.29
C LEU A 72 -9.20 -1.90 2.82
N SER A 73 -9.36 -0.93 3.73
CA SER A 73 -9.37 0.50 3.40
C SER A 73 -7.97 1.08 3.13
N ILE A 74 -6.91 0.33 3.46
CA ILE A 74 -5.52 0.81 3.46
C ILE A 74 -5.04 1.30 2.10
N SER A 75 -5.45 0.64 1.00
CA SER A 75 -5.11 1.07 -0.36
C SER A 75 -5.72 2.42 -0.72
N SER A 76 -6.97 2.64 -0.32
CA SER A 76 -7.69 3.89 -0.55
C SER A 76 -7.17 5.00 0.35
N ALA A 77 -6.77 4.69 1.58
CA ALA A 77 -6.13 5.64 2.49
C ALA A 77 -4.76 6.12 1.98
N ILE A 78 -3.92 5.20 1.48
CA ILE A 78 -2.64 5.54 0.83
C ILE A 78 -2.87 6.48 -0.36
N THR A 79 -3.86 6.15 -1.20
CA THR A 79 -4.18 6.95 -2.39
C THR A 79 -4.66 8.35 -1.99
N LEU A 80 -5.59 8.46 -1.04
CA LEU A 80 -6.05 9.76 -0.54
C LEU A 80 -4.89 10.60 0.03
N ASN A 81 -4.02 9.99 0.84
CA ASN A 81 -2.85 10.67 1.41
C ASN A 81 -1.86 11.15 0.34
N ALA A 82 -1.68 10.42 -0.76
CA ALA A 82 -0.86 10.87 -1.87
C ALA A 82 -1.43 12.15 -2.51
N TYR A 83 -2.76 12.21 -2.72
CA TYR A 83 -3.44 13.39 -3.23
C TYR A 83 -3.38 14.58 -2.27
N MET A 84 -3.60 14.32 -0.97
CA MET A 84 -3.51 15.36 0.05
C MET A 84 -2.09 15.92 0.16
N GLY A 85 -1.07 15.07 0.00
CA GLY A 85 0.33 15.51 -0.10
C GLY A 85 0.54 16.50 -1.25
N LEU A 86 0.03 16.20 -2.46
CA LEU A 86 0.10 17.12 -3.59
C LEU A 86 -0.57 18.47 -3.30
N ILE A 87 -1.77 18.44 -2.71
CA ILE A 87 -2.58 19.64 -2.46
C ILE A 87 -1.98 20.52 -1.36
N THR A 88 -1.34 19.92 -0.36
CA THR A 88 -0.87 20.60 0.86
C THR A 88 0.60 21.04 0.75
N ILE A 89 1.49 20.17 0.23
CA ILE A 89 2.92 20.46 0.15
C ILE A 89 3.22 21.41 -1.02
N ARG A 90 2.55 21.20 -2.17
CA ARG A 90 2.67 22.05 -3.37
C ARG A 90 4.11 22.29 -3.87
N GLY A 91 5.02 21.36 -3.59
CA GLY A 91 6.43 21.47 -3.98
C GLY A 91 7.26 22.44 -3.14
N ASP A 92 6.73 22.93 -2.02
CA ASP A 92 7.43 23.79 -1.07
C ASP A 92 7.76 23.01 0.21
N ASP A 93 9.06 22.88 0.50
CA ASP A 93 9.57 22.14 1.66
C ASP A 93 9.05 22.71 3.00
N SER A 94 8.70 23.99 3.06
CA SER A 94 8.14 24.60 4.28
C SER A 94 6.78 24.00 4.66
N ASN A 95 6.02 23.50 3.67
CA ASN A 95 4.72 22.87 3.88
C ASN A 95 4.83 21.37 4.17
N LEU A 96 6.03 20.78 4.15
CA LEU A 96 6.22 19.34 4.35
C LEU A 96 5.69 18.87 5.71
N VAL A 97 6.00 19.60 6.78
CA VAL A 97 5.54 19.27 8.15
C VAL A 97 4.02 19.30 8.23
N PHE A 98 3.41 20.29 7.59
CA PHE A 98 1.96 20.44 7.54
C PHE A 98 1.29 19.29 6.74
N GLY A 99 1.84 18.95 5.57
CA GLY A 99 1.37 17.82 4.77
C GLY A 99 1.48 16.48 5.51
N LEU A 100 2.59 16.26 6.24
CA LEU A 100 2.77 15.08 7.07
C LEU A 100 1.74 15.01 8.21
N ALA A 101 1.48 16.14 8.88
CA ALA A 101 0.46 16.21 9.93
C ALA A 101 -0.93 15.84 9.39
N ILE A 102 -1.30 16.35 8.22
CA ILE A 102 -2.57 15.99 7.56
C ILE A 102 -2.64 14.50 7.23
N ALA A 103 -1.57 13.93 6.67
CA ALA A 103 -1.53 12.51 6.32
C ALA A 103 -1.70 11.60 7.55
N LEU A 104 -1.07 11.98 8.68
CA LEU A 104 -1.22 11.29 9.97
C LEU A 104 -2.65 11.40 10.51
N LEU A 105 -3.25 12.59 10.46
CA LEU A 105 -4.63 12.81 10.92
C LEU A 105 -5.63 11.98 10.11
N ILE A 106 -5.45 11.89 8.79
CA ILE A 106 -6.29 11.03 7.93
C ILE A 106 -6.12 9.56 8.34
N GLY A 107 -4.88 9.09 8.50
CA GLY A 107 -4.61 7.71 8.92
C GLY A 107 -5.25 7.35 10.27
N ILE A 108 -5.09 8.23 11.27
CA ILE A 108 -5.71 8.07 12.59
C ILE A 108 -7.23 8.09 12.48
N GLY A 109 -7.79 9.06 11.73
CA GLY A 109 -9.24 9.18 11.53
C GLY A 109 -9.84 7.92 10.92
N VAL A 110 -9.22 7.39 9.86
CA VAL A 110 -9.64 6.13 9.22
C VAL A 110 -9.57 4.96 10.20
N GLY A 111 -8.48 4.84 10.96
CA GLY A 111 -8.33 3.79 11.97
C GLY A 111 -9.42 3.86 13.05
N VAL A 112 -9.75 5.07 13.53
CA VAL A 112 -10.82 5.30 14.51
C VAL A 112 -12.18 4.93 13.92
N VAL A 113 -12.48 5.34 12.70
CA VAL A 113 -13.74 4.99 12.02
C VAL A 113 -13.88 3.47 11.90
N ASN A 114 -12.83 2.78 11.44
CA ASN A 114 -12.83 1.32 11.32
C ASN A 114 -12.97 0.64 12.70
N ALA A 115 -12.30 1.14 13.73
CA ALA A 115 -12.42 0.63 15.09
C ALA A 115 -13.85 0.79 15.64
N VAL A 116 -14.49 1.94 15.41
CA VAL A 116 -15.89 2.17 15.83
C VAL A 116 -16.85 1.23 15.10
N LEU A 117 -16.73 1.10 13.77
CA LEU A 117 -17.59 0.22 12.97
C LEU A 117 -17.47 -1.25 13.39
N VAL A 118 -16.25 -1.71 13.66
CA VAL A 118 -15.99 -3.13 13.95
C VAL A 118 -16.19 -3.48 15.43
N VAL A 119 -15.64 -2.68 16.34
CA VAL A 119 -15.64 -2.99 17.78
C VAL A 119 -16.95 -2.56 18.43
N LEU A 120 -17.42 -1.34 18.16
CA LEU A 120 -18.61 -0.79 18.82
C LEU A 120 -19.89 -1.24 18.12
N LEU A 121 -19.96 -1.07 16.80
CA LEU A 121 -21.15 -1.39 16.00
C LEU A 121 -21.21 -2.87 15.56
N ARG A 122 -20.16 -3.65 15.83
CA ARG A 122 -20.09 -5.10 15.57
C ARG A 122 -20.34 -5.48 14.11
N ILE A 123 -19.98 -4.61 13.17
CA ILE A 123 -20.04 -4.90 11.74
C ILE A 123 -18.85 -5.81 11.38
N PRO A 124 -19.04 -6.86 10.57
CA PRO A 124 -17.93 -7.68 10.09
C PRO A 124 -16.83 -6.85 9.44
N ALA A 125 -15.57 -7.05 9.84
CA ALA A 125 -14.45 -6.16 9.51
C ALA A 125 -14.21 -5.99 8.00
N ILE A 126 -14.38 -7.06 7.23
CA ILE A 126 -14.25 -7.02 5.76
C ILE A 126 -15.24 -6.02 5.16
N ILE A 127 -16.50 -6.06 5.60
CA ILE A 127 -17.58 -5.20 5.06
C ILE A 127 -17.34 -3.75 5.49
N ALA A 128 -17.04 -3.52 6.77
CA ALA A 128 -16.80 -2.19 7.31
C ALA A 128 -15.61 -1.51 6.61
N THR A 129 -14.48 -2.20 6.49
CA THR A 129 -13.25 -1.61 5.93
C THR A 129 -13.32 -1.43 4.41
N LEU A 130 -14.04 -2.29 3.68
CA LEU A 130 -14.34 -2.04 2.26
C LEU A 130 -15.23 -0.80 2.09
N ALA A 131 -16.27 -0.65 2.92
CA ALA A 131 -17.14 0.52 2.87
C ALA A 131 -16.38 1.81 3.15
N THR A 132 -15.54 1.83 4.21
CA THR A 132 -14.63 2.95 4.47
C THR A 132 -13.70 3.20 3.29
N GLY A 133 -13.15 2.14 2.69
CA GLY A 133 -12.32 2.23 1.48
C GLY A 133 -13.01 2.95 0.33
N TYR A 134 -14.28 2.62 0.02
CA TYR A 134 -15.03 3.30 -1.03
C TYR A 134 -15.32 4.78 -0.74
N ILE A 135 -15.53 5.13 0.53
CA ILE A 135 -15.68 6.53 0.94
C ILE A 135 -14.37 7.28 0.70
N LEU A 136 -13.23 6.70 1.09
CA LEU A 136 -11.91 7.30 0.86
C LEU A 136 -11.57 7.40 -0.63
N ALA A 137 -11.94 6.41 -1.43
CA ALA A 137 -11.80 6.46 -2.88
C ALA A 137 -12.61 7.61 -3.47
N THR A 138 -13.84 7.82 -3.01
CA THR A 138 -14.67 8.97 -3.42
C THR A 138 -14.04 10.29 -2.98
N ALA A 139 -13.54 10.38 -1.74
CA ALA A 139 -12.83 11.56 -1.25
C ALA A 139 -11.60 11.87 -2.10
N THR A 140 -10.88 10.84 -2.57
CA THR A 140 -9.74 10.98 -3.47
C THR A 140 -10.16 11.60 -4.81
N LEU A 141 -11.28 11.15 -5.39
CA LEU A 141 -11.81 11.72 -6.64
C LEU A 141 -12.25 13.18 -6.46
N LEU A 142 -12.79 13.53 -5.31
CA LEU A 142 -13.11 14.92 -4.98
C LEU A 142 -11.84 15.77 -4.83
N ALA A 143 -10.82 15.24 -4.14
CA ALA A 143 -9.53 15.89 -3.95
C ALA A 143 -8.80 16.13 -5.28
N ASN A 144 -8.88 15.18 -6.22
CA ASN A 144 -8.29 15.31 -7.56
C ASN A 144 -8.73 16.60 -8.28
N ARG A 145 -9.98 17.05 -8.09
CA ARG A 145 -10.49 18.29 -8.70
C ARG A 145 -9.77 19.55 -8.24
N ALA A 146 -9.13 19.53 -7.07
CA ALA A 146 -8.39 20.66 -6.53
C ALA A 146 -6.97 20.77 -7.09
N ILE A 147 -6.49 19.75 -7.80
CA ILE A 147 -5.16 19.75 -8.41
C ILE A 147 -5.28 20.42 -9.79
N PRO A 148 -4.61 21.57 -10.03
CA PRO A 148 -4.61 22.18 -11.35
C PRO A 148 -3.99 21.20 -12.34
N GLY A 149 -4.70 20.95 -13.45
CA GLY A 149 -4.24 20.05 -14.51
C GLY A 149 -2.83 20.44 -14.98
N PHE A 150 -1.99 19.43 -15.20
CA PHE A 150 -0.58 19.56 -15.55
C PHE A 150 -0.33 20.70 -16.55
N ALA A 151 0.30 21.79 -16.09
CA ALA A 151 1.22 22.50 -16.96
C ALA A 151 2.31 21.48 -17.29
N VAL A 152 2.34 21.04 -18.55
CA VAL A 152 3.41 20.20 -19.11
C VAL A 152 4.76 20.75 -18.65
N SER A 153 5.67 19.84 -18.25
CA SER A 153 7.02 20.21 -17.82
C SER A 153 7.66 21.15 -18.84
N PRO A 154 8.27 22.29 -18.43
CA PRO A 154 9.11 23.06 -19.32
C PRO A 154 10.17 22.13 -19.91
N THR A 155 10.09 21.95 -21.23
CA THR A 155 11.08 21.24 -22.05
C THR A 155 12.43 21.94 -22.00
#